data_AF-A0A956ATG6-F1
#
_entry.id   AF-A0A956ATG6-F1
#
_cell.length_a   1.000
_cell.length_b   1.000
_cell.length_c   1.000
_cell.angle_alpha   90.00
_cell.angle_beta   90.00
_cell.angle_gamma   90.00
#
_symmetry.space_group_name_H-M   'P 1'
#
loop_
_entity.id
_entity.type
_entity.pdbx_description
1 polymer ?
#
loop_
_entity_poly.entity_id
_entity_poly.type
_entity_poly.pdbx_seq_one_letter_code
_entity_poly.pdbx_strand_id
1 'polypeptide(L)'
;TDWRESPAVPVIEGLIARGGDVHYHDDYVPTLELGTHGDGPSMSSTPLDYDTLGEYDCVVIVTDHGYFDAARLVAQARRVVDTRNLTGRAGVVDAKVVKL
;
A
#
# COMPACT_ATOMS: atom_id res chain seq x y z
N THR A 1 12.70 -7.22 7.08
CA THR A 1 13.07 -5.82 7.38
C THR A 1 12.40 -5.42 8.68
N ASP A 2 13.03 -4.56 9.48
CA ASP A 2 12.46 -4.05 10.73
C ASP A 2 11.25 -3.15 10.42
N TRP A 3 10.03 -3.60 10.76
CA TRP A 3 8.80 -2.86 10.49
C TRP A 3 8.39 -1.93 11.64
N ARG A 4 9.11 -1.95 12.78
CA ARG A 4 8.72 -1.23 14.00
C ARG A 4 8.69 0.30 13.84
N GLU A 5 9.43 0.81 12.86
CA GLU A 5 9.40 2.24 12.47
C GLU A 5 8.87 2.43 11.04
N SER A 6 8.13 1.46 10.53
CA SER A 6 7.59 1.53 9.17
C SER A 6 6.54 2.64 9.06
N PRO A 7 6.66 3.53 8.05
CA PRO A 7 5.62 4.53 7.77
C PRO A 7 4.29 3.89 7.34
N ALA A 8 4.26 2.59 7.04
CA ALA A 8 3.04 1.85 6.73
C ALA A 8 2.10 1.70 7.93
N VAL A 9 2.63 1.52 9.14
CA VAL A 9 1.82 1.29 10.36
C VAL A 9 0.84 2.46 10.62
N PRO A 10 1.28 3.73 10.75
CA PRO A 10 0.36 4.83 11.03
C PRO A 10 -0.63 5.08 9.87
N VAL A 11 -0.27 4.76 8.62
CA VAL A 11 -1.18 4.87 7.47
C VAL A 11 -2.29 3.82 7.58
N ILE A 12 -1.93 2.56 7.81
CA ILE A 12 -2.87 1.45 7.97
C ILE A 12 -3.81 1.72 9.16
N GLU A 13 -3.27 2.08 10.32
CA GLU A 13 -4.06 2.42 11.51
C GLU A 13 -5.02 3.58 11.24
N GLY A 14 -4.56 4.63 10.56
CA GLY A 14 -5.37 5.78 10.22
C GLY A 14 -6.54 5.44 9.28
N LEU A 15 -6.34 4.50 8.35
CA LEU A 15 -7.39 4.02 7.44
C LEU A 15 -8.39 3.13 8.17
N ILE A 16 -7.92 2.18 8.99
CA ILE A 16 -8.77 1.30 9.80
C ILE A 16 -9.62 2.13 10.78
N ALA A 17 -9.01 3.11 11.47
CA ALA A 17 -9.71 3.98 12.41
C ALA A 17 -10.82 4.83 11.76
N ARG A 18 -10.75 5.04 10.43
CA ARG A 18 -11.78 5.72 9.63
C ARG A 18 -12.82 4.76 9.04
N GLY A 19 -12.77 3.48 9.39
CA GLY A 19 -13.68 2.44 8.90
C GLY A 19 -13.28 1.83 7.55
N GLY A 20 -12.04 2.02 7.11
CA GLY A 20 -11.53 1.39 5.89
C GLY A 20 -11.31 -0.11 6.08
N ASP A 21 -11.67 -0.90 5.07
CA ASP A 21 -11.25 -2.29 4.95
C ASP A 21 -9.85 -2.32 4.32
N VAL A 22 -8.84 -2.65 5.14
CA VAL A 22 -7.44 -2.48 4.77
C VAL A 22 -6.76 -3.83 4.64
N HIS A 23 -6.21 -4.05 3.46
CA HIS A 23 -5.34 -5.17 3.14
C HIS A 23 -3.95 -4.61 2.86
N TYR A 24 -2.90 -5.34 3.24
CA TYR A 24 -1.53 -4.92 2.96
C TYR A 24 -0.77 -6.04 2.26
N HIS A 25 0.22 -5.65 1.45
CA HIS A 25 1.12 -6.56 0.78
C HIS A 25 2.56 -6.08 0.94
N ASP A 26 3.41 -6.97 1.42
CA ASP A 26 4.86 -6.83 1.44
C ASP A 26 5.49 -8.24 1.45
N ASP A 27 6.34 -8.54 0.47
CA ASP A 27 7.02 -9.85 0.36
C ASP A 27 8.08 -10.04 1.46
N TYR A 28 8.59 -8.95 2.03
CA TYR A 28 9.60 -8.96 3.09
C TYR A 28 8.99 -8.91 4.50
N VAL A 29 7.70 -8.63 4.62
CA VAL A 29 6.96 -8.49 5.90
C VAL A 29 5.67 -9.31 5.85
N PRO A 30 5.74 -10.66 5.97
CA PRO A 30 4.58 -11.55 5.87
C PRO A 30 3.58 -11.37 7.02
N THR A 31 4.03 -10.82 8.15
CA THR A 31 3.20 -10.44 9.28
C THR A 31 3.62 -9.06 9.75
N LEU A 32 2.64 -8.17 9.89
CA LEU A 32 2.81 -6.81 10.37
C LEU A 32 2.05 -6.67 11.68
N GLU A 33 2.71 -6.24 12.75
CA GLU A 33 2.03 -5.91 13.99
C GLU A 33 1.73 -4.41 14.00
N LEU A 34 0.50 -4.04 14.32
CA LEU A 34 0.11 -2.64 14.50
C LEU A 34 0.44 -2.17 15.92
N GLY A 35 0.24 -0.89 16.19
CA GLY A 35 0.54 -0.29 17.48
C GLY A 35 1.98 0.20 17.63
N THR A 36 2.23 0.87 18.75
CA THR A 36 3.55 1.43 19.08
C THR A 36 4.45 0.31 19.60
N HIS A 37 5.42 -0.12 18.80
CA HIS A 37 6.27 -1.30 19.07
C HIS A 37 5.53 -2.66 19.01
N GLY A 38 4.41 -2.77 18.27
CA GLY A 38 3.74 -4.06 18.04
C GLY A 38 2.78 -4.51 19.14
N ASP A 39 2.27 -3.57 19.95
CA ASP A 39 1.30 -3.86 21.02
C ASP A 39 -0.15 -4.01 20.51
N GLY A 40 -0.38 -3.79 19.22
CA GLY A 40 -1.67 -3.86 18.55
C GLY A 40 -1.97 -5.21 17.87
N PRO A 41 -3.09 -5.28 17.13
CA PRO A 41 -3.43 -6.46 16.36
C PRO A 41 -2.42 -6.70 15.23
N SER A 42 -2.22 -7.97 14.87
CA SER A 42 -1.40 -8.33 13.72
C SER A 42 -2.26 -8.50 12.46
N MET A 43 -1.64 -8.21 11.33
CA MET A 43 -2.18 -8.43 10.00
C MET A 43 -1.27 -9.40 9.24
N SER A 44 -1.83 -10.16 8.31
CA SER A 44 -1.07 -11.00 7.39
C SER A 44 -1.00 -10.39 6.00
N SER A 45 0.17 -10.47 5.37
CA SER A 45 0.41 -9.98 4.02
C SER A 45 -0.47 -10.76 3.05
N THR A 46 -1.27 -10.05 2.26
CA THR A 46 -2.09 -10.66 1.21
C THR A 46 -1.28 -10.74 -0.08
N PRO A 47 -1.44 -11.80 -0.90
CA PRO A 47 -0.81 -11.86 -2.21
C PRO A 47 -1.19 -10.64 -3.06
N LEU A 48 -0.21 -10.04 -3.74
CA LEU A 48 -0.49 -9.01 -4.73
C LEU A 48 -0.87 -9.68 -6.05
N ASP A 49 -2.16 -9.64 -6.37
CA ASP A 49 -2.66 -9.95 -7.70
C ASP A 49 -3.13 -8.67 -8.39
N TYR A 50 -2.36 -8.25 -9.39
CA TYR A 50 -2.68 -7.06 -10.19
C TYR A 50 -4.06 -7.13 -10.84
N ASP A 51 -4.55 -8.32 -11.18
CA ASP A 51 -5.82 -8.49 -11.89
C ASP A 51 -7.03 -8.30 -10.94
N THR A 52 -6.80 -8.36 -9.63
CA THR A 52 -7.80 -8.09 -8.58
C THR A 52 -7.70 -6.68 -7.99
N LEU A 53 -6.70 -5.87 -8.40
CA LEU A 53 -6.54 -4.50 -7.86
C LEU A 53 -7.75 -3.59 -8.14
N GLY A 54 -8.55 -3.91 -9.17
CA GLY A 54 -9.80 -3.23 -9.47
C GLY A 54 -10.93 -3.49 -8.46
N GLU A 55 -10.76 -4.39 -7.50
CA GLU A 55 -11.72 -4.63 -6.41
C GLU A 55 -11.57 -3.59 -5.29
N TYR A 56 -10.37 -3.04 -5.10
CA TYR A 56 -10.07 -2.00 -4.12
C TYR A 56 -10.46 -0.62 -4.63
N ASP A 57 -11.00 0.22 -3.75
CA ASP A 57 -11.32 1.61 -4.08
C ASP A 57 -10.07 2.48 -4.23
N CYS A 58 -8.99 2.15 -3.51
CA CYS A 58 -7.73 2.88 -3.54
C CYS A 58 -6.54 1.97 -3.17
N VAL A 59 -5.44 2.15 -3.90
CA VAL A 59 -4.13 1.57 -3.59
C VAL A 59 -3.22 2.68 -3.07
N VAL A 60 -2.58 2.47 -1.91
CA VAL A 60 -1.64 3.43 -1.32
C VAL A 60 -0.23 2.82 -1.32
N ILE A 61 0.72 3.51 -1.94
CA ILE A 61 2.11 3.06 -2.03
C ILE A 61 2.89 3.74 -0.90
N VAL A 62 3.22 2.97 0.14
CA VAL A 62 3.91 3.48 1.33
C VAL A 62 5.39 3.10 1.38
N THR A 63 5.81 2.12 0.58
CA THR A 63 7.19 1.66 0.44
C THR A 63 7.54 1.49 -1.03
N ASP A 64 8.76 1.87 -1.42
CA ASP A 64 9.28 1.66 -2.78
C ASP A 64 10.10 0.37 -2.81
N HIS A 65 9.42 -0.75 -3.08
CA HIS A 65 10.12 -1.99 -3.40
C HIS A 65 10.21 -2.16 -4.91
N GLY A 66 11.42 -2.39 -5.42
CA GLY A 66 11.66 -2.49 -6.87
C GLY A 66 11.01 -3.70 -7.57
N TYR A 67 10.33 -4.58 -6.82
CA TYR A 67 9.62 -5.72 -7.39
C TYR A 67 8.20 -5.37 -7.91
N PHE A 68 7.69 -4.18 -7.60
CA PHE A 68 6.37 -3.76 -8.08
C PHE A 68 6.39 -3.40 -9.57
N ASP A 69 5.43 -3.91 -10.34
CA ASP A 69 5.14 -3.46 -11.70
C ASP A 69 4.24 -2.22 -11.63
N ALA A 70 4.88 -1.05 -11.60
CA ALA A 70 4.19 0.23 -11.53
C ALA A 70 3.19 0.43 -12.67
N ALA A 71 3.47 -0.08 -13.87
CA ALA A 71 2.59 0.08 -15.03
C ALA A 71 1.32 -0.75 -14.87
N ARG A 72 1.43 -2.00 -14.42
CA ARG A 72 0.26 -2.85 -14.11
C ARG A 72 -0.53 -2.32 -12.92
N LEU A 73 0.15 -1.86 -11.87
CA LEU A 73 -0.50 -1.25 -10.71
C LEU A 73 -1.36 -0.07 -11.13
N VAL A 74 -0.77 0.88 -11.87
CA VAL A 74 -1.53 2.02 -12.39
C VAL A 74 -2.63 1.53 -13.32
N ALA A 75 -2.40 0.61 -14.26
CA ALA A 75 -3.43 0.16 -15.19
C ALA A 75 -4.68 -0.42 -14.49
N GLN A 76 -4.50 -1.27 -13.48
CA GLN A 76 -5.58 -2.05 -12.86
C GLN A 76 -6.24 -1.38 -11.66
N ALA A 77 -5.53 -0.53 -10.91
CA ALA A 77 -6.10 0.15 -9.76
C ALA A 77 -7.14 1.21 -10.17
N ARG A 78 -8.20 1.35 -9.35
CA ARG A 78 -9.21 2.42 -9.50
C ARG A 78 -8.64 3.79 -9.19
N ARG A 79 -7.87 3.89 -8.10
CA ARG A 79 -7.16 5.09 -7.63
C ARG A 79 -5.83 4.69 -7.02
N VAL A 80 -4.81 5.51 -7.20
CA VAL A 80 -3.48 5.29 -6.61
C VAL A 80 -3.05 6.53 -5.84
N VAL A 81 -2.62 6.36 -4.60
CA VAL A 81 -1.91 7.38 -3.83
C VAL A 81 -0.45 6.96 -3.77
N ASP A 82 0.43 7.70 -4.44
CA ASP A 82 1.84 7.41 -4.54
C ASP A 82 2.65 8.37 -3.65
N THR A 83 3.07 7.90 -2.48
CA THR A 83 3.88 8.69 -1.53
C THR A 83 5.38 8.45 -1.72
N ARG A 84 5.77 7.67 -2.74
CA ARG A 84 7.15 7.20 -2.95
C ARG A 84 7.69 7.45 -4.33
N ASN A 85 6.87 8.02 -5.22
CA ASN A 85 7.19 8.24 -6.62
C ASN A 85 7.42 6.93 -7.41
N LEU A 86 6.86 5.81 -6.95
CA LEU A 86 6.99 4.50 -7.60
C LEU A 86 6.37 4.49 -9.01
N THR A 87 5.30 5.26 -9.21
CA THR A 87 4.59 5.36 -10.51
C THR A 87 5.34 6.18 -11.55
N GLY A 88 6.42 6.87 -11.16
CA GLY A 88 7.23 7.70 -12.04
C GLY A 88 6.41 8.66 -12.91
N ARG A 89 6.71 8.70 -14.22
CA ARG A 89 6.02 9.58 -15.18
C ARG A 89 4.57 9.14 -15.47
N ALA A 90 4.26 7.85 -15.38
CA ALA A 90 2.91 7.34 -15.61
C ALA A 90 1.91 7.95 -14.62
N GLY A 91 2.32 8.08 -13.35
CA GLY A 91 1.48 8.72 -12.32
C GLY A 91 1.33 10.24 -12.44
N VAL A 92 2.12 10.91 -13.28
CA VAL A 92 1.97 12.37 -13.50
C VAL A 92 0.88 12.65 -14.54
N VAL A 93 0.69 11.74 -15.49
CA VAL A 93 -0.22 11.94 -16.62
C VAL A 93 -1.59 11.30 -16.41
N ASP A 94 -1.69 10.34 -15.48
CA ASP A 94 -2.94 9.65 -15.20
C ASP A 94 -3.70 10.32 -14.04
N ALA A 95 -4.90 10.83 -14.34
CA ALA A 95 -5.75 11.54 -13.38
C ALA A 95 -6.22 10.69 -12.20
N LYS A 96 -6.04 9.35 -12.24
CA LYS A 96 -6.34 8.48 -11.10
C LYS A 96 -5.21 8.34 -10.09
N VAL A 97 -4.01 8.83 -10.43
CA VAL A 97 -2.85 8.82 -9.54
C VAL A 97 -2.71 10.17 -8.86
N VAL A 98 -2.72 10.16 -7.53
CA VAL A 98 -2.40 11.30 -6.68
C VAL A 98 -0.99 11.09 -6.14
N LYS A 99 -0.08 12.01 -6.43
CA LYS A 99 1.29 11.98 -5.93
C LYS A 99 1.43 13.00 -4.81
N LEU A 100 2.10 12.62 -3.72
CA LEU A 100 2.35 13.46 -2.54
C LEU A 100 3.82 13.84 -2.40
#